data_AF-A0A151TVJ2-F1
#
_entry.id   AF-A0A151TVJ2-F1
#
_cell.length_a   1.000
_cell.length_b   1.000
_cell.length_c   1.000
_cell.angle_alpha   90.00
_cell.angle_beta   90.00
_cell.angle_gamma   90.00
#
_symmetry.space_group_name_H-M   'P 1'
#
loop_
_entity.id
_entity.type
_entity.pdbx_description
1 polymer ?
#
loop_
_entity_poly.entity_id
_entity_poly.type
_entity_poly.pdbx_seq_one_letter_code
_entity_poly.pdbx_strand_id
1 'polypeptide(L)'
;MKVFHEPLHCPCGIILEKEQMVEHQASVCHLRLITCRFCGDMVQAGSSAMDVRDRLRGLCEHESICGSRTAPCDSCGRAVMLKDMDIHQIAVHQKG
;
A
#
# COMPACT_ATOMS: atom_id res chain seq x y z
N MET A 1 -43.33 2.17 7.59
CA MET A 1 -42.22 2.47 8.52
C MET A 1 -40.94 2.54 7.69
N LYS A 2 -40.38 3.73 7.48
CA LYS A 2 -39.08 3.87 6.79
C LYS A 2 -38.00 3.72 7.85
N VAL A 3 -37.23 2.64 7.79
CA VAL A 3 -36.04 2.47 8.62
C VAL A 3 -34.93 3.22 7.87
N PHE A 4 -34.52 4.37 8.38
CA PHE A 4 -33.36 5.07 7.82
C PHE A 4 -32.11 4.37 8.33
N HIS A 5 -31.14 4.12 7.46
CA HIS A 5 -29.82 3.65 7.89
C HIS A 5 -29.15 4.80 8.65
N GLU A 6 -28.60 4.49 9.83
CA GLU A 6 -27.85 5.47 10.61
C GLU A 6 -26.40 5.50 10.08
N PRO A 7 -25.86 6.68 9.78
CA PRO A 7 -24.52 6.80 9.25
C PRO A 7 -23.48 6.36 10.30
N LEU A 8 -22.41 5.71 9.83
CA LEU A 8 -21.35 5.17 10.67
C LEU A 8 -20.18 6.15 10.75
N HIS A 9 -19.50 6.17 11.91
CA HIS A 9 -18.28 6.95 12.13
C HIS A 9 -17.05 6.05 11.99
N CYS A 10 -16.11 6.45 11.16
CA CYS A 10 -14.80 5.82 11.06
C CYS A 10 -13.80 6.49 12.01
N PRO A 11 -12.82 5.77 12.61
CA PRO A 11 -11.77 6.37 13.42
C PRO A 11 -10.93 7.44 12.69
N CYS A 12 -10.94 7.46 11.36
CA CYS A 12 -10.29 8.52 10.56
C CYS A 12 -11.07 9.84 10.55
N GLY A 13 -12.28 9.89 11.13
CA GLY A 13 -13.13 11.07 11.20
C GLY A 13 -14.20 11.19 10.11
N ILE A 14 -14.22 10.29 9.11
CA ILE A 14 -15.26 10.30 8.08
C ILE A 14 -16.57 9.67 8.59
N ILE A 15 -17.69 10.18 8.09
CA ILE A 15 -19.03 9.67 8.35
C ILE A 15 -19.62 9.20 7.04
N LEU A 16 -20.02 7.93 6.96
CA LEU A 16 -20.52 7.30 5.72
C LEU A 16 -21.65 6.32 6.02
N GLU A 17 -22.49 6.06 5.02
CA GLU A 17 -23.45 4.96 5.07
C GLU A 17 -22.74 3.60 5.13
N LYS A 18 -23.41 2.58 5.66
CA LYS A 18 -22.82 1.25 5.90
C LYS A 18 -22.10 0.67 4.68
N GLU A 19 -22.73 0.73 3.50
CA GLU A 19 -22.16 0.19 2.26
C GLU A 19 -20.87 0.92 1.86
N GLN A 20 -20.88 2.24 1.95
CA GLN A 20 -19.71 3.09 1.67
C GLN A 20 -18.61 2.92 2.72
N MET A 21 -18.97 2.67 3.99
CA MET A 21 -18.02 2.45 5.07
C MET A 21 -17.19 1.18 4.84
N VAL A 22 -17.80 0.12 4.31
CA VAL A 22 -17.10 -1.13 4.00
C VAL A 22 -16.04 -0.89 2.92
N GLU A 23 -16.42 -0.23 1.82
CA GLU A 23 -15.46 0.12 0.76
C GLU A 23 -14.36 1.06 1.28
N HIS A 24 -14.73 2.09 2.04
CA HIS A 24 -13.79 3.03 2.64
C HIS A 24 -12.74 2.31 3.50
N GLN A 25 -13.15 1.45 4.42
CA GLN A 25 -12.23 0.72 5.30
C GLN A 25 -11.35 -0.28 4.54
N ALA A 26 -11.86 -0.84 3.44
CA ALA A 26 -11.12 -1.80 2.64
C ALA A 26 -10.04 -1.16 1.76
N SER A 27 -10.29 0.02 1.17
CA SER A 27 -9.41 0.57 0.13
C SER A 27 -8.92 2.00 0.38
N VAL A 28 -9.76 2.88 0.95
CA VAL A 28 -9.52 4.34 0.98
C VAL A 28 -8.94 4.83 2.32
N CYS A 29 -9.36 4.22 3.43
CA CYS A 29 -9.05 4.72 4.77
C CYS A 29 -7.54 4.71 5.01
N HIS A 30 -6.96 5.87 5.33
CA HIS A 30 -5.53 5.96 5.61
C HIS A 30 -5.11 5.22 6.90
N LEU A 31 -6.08 4.95 7.79
CA LEU A 31 -5.88 4.14 8.99
C LEU A 31 -6.14 2.65 8.77
N ARG A 32 -6.51 2.21 7.55
CA ARG A 32 -6.71 0.79 7.27
C ARG A 32 -5.41 0.03 7.52
N LEU A 33 -5.53 -1.15 8.10
CA LEU A 33 -4.39 -2.02 8.33
C LEU A 33 -4.09 -2.83 7.08
N ILE A 34 -2.80 -2.93 6.74
CA ILE A 34 -2.26 -3.81 5.71
C ILE A 34 -1.14 -4.65 6.25
N THR A 35 -0.94 -5.80 5.63
CA THR A 35 0.34 -6.51 5.68
C THR A 35 1.27 -5.89 4.64
N CYS A 36 2.28 -5.15 5.07
CA CYS A 36 3.21 -4.48 4.17
C CYS A 36 4.05 -5.50 3.39
N ARG A 37 4.08 -5.38 2.06
CA ARG A 37 4.82 -6.29 1.16
C ARG A 37 6.34 -6.30 1.37
N PHE A 38 6.87 -5.27 2.02
CA PHE A 38 8.30 -5.04 2.15
C PHE A 38 8.86 -5.26 3.56
N CYS A 39 8.05 -5.08 4.62
CA CYS A 39 8.48 -5.41 5.99
C CYS A 39 7.75 -6.63 6.58
N GLY A 40 6.62 -7.06 6.01
CA GLY A 40 5.83 -8.19 6.51
C GLY A 40 4.92 -7.85 7.69
N ASP A 41 5.09 -6.69 8.31
CA ASP A 41 4.30 -6.28 9.49
C ASP A 41 2.90 -5.80 9.13
N MET A 42 2.00 -5.89 10.11
CA MET A 42 0.67 -5.28 10.04
C MET A 42 0.73 -3.82 10.48
N VAL A 43 0.50 -2.90 9.54
CA VAL A 43 0.72 -1.46 9.73
C VAL A 43 -0.40 -0.64 9.08
N GLN A 44 -0.54 0.62 9.47
CA GLN A 44 -1.44 1.55 8.80
C GLN A 44 -0.95 1.85 7.39
N ALA A 45 -1.87 1.89 6.43
CA ALA A 45 -1.56 2.14 5.03
C ALA A 45 -1.01 3.54 4.77
N GLY A 46 -1.43 4.51 5.58
CA GLY A 46 -1.24 5.93 5.27
C GLY A 46 -2.09 6.36 4.09
N SER A 47 -1.81 7.54 3.56
CA SER A 47 -2.54 8.13 2.44
C SER A 47 -2.18 7.44 1.11
N SER A 48 -2.38 8.14 -0.01
CA SER A 48 -1.86 7.70 -1.30
C SER A 48 -0.34 7.85 -1.37
N ALA A 49 0.35 6.93 -2.04
CA ALA A 49 1.76 7.12 -2.38
C ALA A 49 2.01 8.47 -3.08
N MET A 50 3.07 9.17 -2.68
CA MET A 50 3.46 10.46 -3.26
C MET A 50 4.01 10.30 -4.68
N ASP A 51 4.76 9.23 -4.93
CA ASP A 51 5.27 8.89 -6.26
C ASP A 51 4.14 8.33 -7.14
N VAL A 52 3.99 8.92 -8.33
CA VAL A 52 2.99 8.50 -9.34
C VAL A 52 3.21 7.05 -9.78
N ARG A 53 4.47 6.62 -9.90
CA ARG A 53 4.82 5.24 -10.26
C ARG A 53 4.34 4.26 -9.19
N ASP A 54 4.57 4.60 -7.92
CA ASP A 54 4.16 3.75 -6.79
C ASP A 54 2.64 3.68 -6.69
N ARG A 55 1.94 4.79 -6.97
CA ARG A 55 0.48 4.83 -7.04
C ARG A 55 -0.07 3.94 -8.17
N LEU A 56 0.54 3.98 -9.36
CA LEU A 56 0.18 3.11 -10.48
C LEU A 56 0.42 1.63 -10.17
N ARG A 57 1.39 1.33 -9.29
CA ARG A 57 1.67 -0.03 -8.79
C ARG A 57 0.76 -0.45 -7.63
N GLY A 58 -0.19 0.41 -7.24
CA GLY A 58 -1.13 0.14 -6.15
C GLY A 58 -0.50 0.16 -4.77
N LEU A 59 0.67 0.79 -4.60
CA LEU A 59 1.30 0.92 -3.29
C LEU A 59 0.58 1.98 -2.46
N CYS A 60 0.35 1.68 -1.18
CA CYS A 60 -0.03 2.71 -0.23
C CYS A 60 1.17 3.61 0.14
N GLU A 61 0.93 4.69 0.87
CA GLU A 61 2.00 5.57 1.36
C GLU A 61 3.06 4.80 2.15
N HIS A 62 2.66 3.96 3.11
CA HIS A 62 3.59 3.15 3.87
C HIS A 62 4.44 2.25 2.96
N GLU A 63 3.83 1.54 2.01
CA GLU A 63 4.55 0.64 1.10
C GLU A 63 5.52 1.39 0.19
N SER A 64 5.13 2.56 -0.31
CA SER A 64 6.01 3.44 -1.11
C SER A 64 7.27 3.82 -0.34
N ILE A 65 7.12 4.20 0.94
CA ILE A 65 8.24 4.58 1.81
C ILE A 65 9.05 3.34 2.21
N CYS A 66 8.40 2.30 2.71
CA CYS A 66 9.04 1.08 3.20
C CYS A 66 9.79 0.34 2.10
N GLY A 67 9.22 0.30 0.89
CA GLY A 67 9.82 -0.28 -0.32
C GLY A 67 10.94 0.55 -0.91
N SER A 68 11.11 1.81 -0.47
CA SER A 68 12.24 2.65 -0.89
C SER A 68 13.54 2.35 -0.14
N ARG A 69 13.48 1.54 0.92
CA ARG A 69 14.69 0.95 1.52
C ARG A 69 15.41 0.09 0.49
N THR A 70 16.73 0.01 0.61
CA THR A 70 17.55 -0.78 -0.29
C THR A 70 18.04 -2.06 0.37
N ALA A 71 18.22 -3.10 -0.44
CA ALA A 71 18.88 -4.34 -0.07
C ALA A 71 19.89 -4.73 -1.16
N PRO A 72 20.98 -5.43 -0.84
CA PRO A 72 21.88 -5.95 -1.86
C PRO A 72 21.17 -7.01 -2.71
N CYS A 73 21.34 -6.94 -4.03
CA CYS A 73 20.89 -7.98 -4.95
C CYS A 73 21.76 -9.22 -4.81
N ASP A 74 21.17 -10.40 -4.61
CA ASP A 74 21.91 -11.65 -4.40
C ASP A 74 22.78 -12.06 -5.61
N SER A 75 22.41 -11.62 -6.81
CA SER A 75 23.10 -11.97 -8.06
C SER A 75 24.30 -11.06 -8.38
N CYS A 76 24.29 -9.81 -7.93
CA CYS A 76 25.34 -8.84 -8.29
C CYS A 76 25.82 -7.92 -7.16
N GLY A 77 25.27 -8.03 -5.95
CA GLY A 77 25.65 -7.26 -4.77
C GLY A 77 25.23 -5.78 -4.80
N ARG A 78 24.65 -5.27 -5.90
CA ARG A 78 24.21 -3.86 -5.98
C ARG A 78 23.08 -3.59 -5.00
N ALA A 79 23.12 -2.44 -4.34
CA ALA A 79 22.01 -1.96 -3.53
C ALA A 79 20.84 -1.56 -4.44
N VAL A 80 19.70 -2.22 -4.30
CA VAL A 80 18.49 -2.00 -5.09
C VAL A 80 17.33 -1.74 -4.13
N MET A 81 16.45 -0.81 -4.48
CA MET A 81 15.24 -0.56 -3.69
C MET A 81 14.36 -1.81 -3.68
N LEU A 82 13.80 -2.17 -2.53
CA LEU A 82 12.96 -3.37 -2.38
C LEU A 82 11.80 -3.36 -3.39
N LYS A 83 11.18 -2.19 -3.62
CA LYS A 83 10.09 -2.02 -4.60
C LYS A 83 10.51 -2.18 -6.07
N ASP A 84 11.80 -2.20 -6.35
CA ASP A 84 12.36 -2.32 -7.71
C ASP A 84 13.16 -3.61 -7.91
N MET A 85 13.27 -4.47 -6.90
CA MET A 85 14.06 -5.70 -6.99
C MET A 85 13.56 -6.64 -8.10
N ASP A 86 12.24 -6.81 -8.25
CA ASP A 86 11.66 -7.64 -9.32
C ASP A 86 12.05 -7.15 -10.72
N ILE A 87 11.94 -5.82 -10.95
CA ILE A 87 12.34 -5.21 -12.22
C ILE A 87 13.85 -5.36 -12.42
N HIS A 88 14.65 -5.21 -11.36
CA HIS A 88 16.09 -5.38 -11.43
C HIS A 88 16.46 -6.81 -11.88
N GLN A 89 15.83 -7.83 -11.30
CA GLN A 89 16.08 -9.23 -11.69
C GLN A 89 15.76 -9.44 -13.18
N ILE A 90 14.62 -8.94 -13.65
CA ILE A 90 14.19 -9.05 -15.05
C ILE A 90 15.16 -8.31 -15.99
N ALA A 91 15.41 -7.03 -15.73
CA ALA A 91 16.14 -6.17 -16.65
C ALA A 91 17.66 -6.43 -16.68
N VAL A 92 18.23 -6.98 -15.60
CA VAL A 92 19.68 -7.17 -15.47
C VAL A 92 20.07 -8.65 -15.58
N HIS A 93 19.27 -9.55 -15.02
CA HIS A 93 19.67 -10.94 -14.80
C HIS A 93 18.89 -11.95 -15.65
N GLN A 94 17.73 -11.60 -16.18
CA GLN A 94 16.97 -12.50 -17.04
C GLN A 94 17.64 -12.57 -18.41
N LYS A 95 18.37 -13.67 -18.64
CA LYS A 95 18.85 -14.05 -19.97
C LYS A 95 17.65 -14.57 -20.77
N GLY A 96 17.44 -14.00 -21.95
CA GLY A 96 16.50 -14.54 -22.94
C GLY A 96 16.92 -15.89 -23.47
#